data_AF-A0A1H0CQR1-F1
#
_entry.id   AF-A0A1H0CQR1-F1
#
_cell.length_a   1.000
_cell.length_b   1.000
_cell.length_c   1.000
_cell.angle_alpha   90.00
_cell.angle_beta   90.00
_cell.angle_gamma   90.00
#
_symmetry.space_group_name_H-M   'P 1'
#
loop_
_entity.id
_entity.type
_entity.pdbx_description
1 polymer ?
#
loop_
_entity_poly.entity_id
_entity_poly.type
_entity_poly.pdbx_seq_one_letter_code
_entity_poly.pdbx_strand_id
1 'polypeptide(L)'
;MVDLESKRETFIFYYKGEKKQRIDIFLSKKLNIPRSKVKSLLDKQLCSVNNNFQIKPSYRLKINDKIVCALDIENKELISPQKGELSLVYHDRDFIVLDKPPGLTVHPAPSEKQPTLVHFLLYHFPSLKKIGGERPGIVHRLDKDTSGLLVVALNEQSRMYFSELFSARKVDKIYLALVRGKPQKEQGIIELPLGRDLKNRTRMAVRSKGGKPAKSAYQVIWTDGEYSLLKVKIFTGRTHQIRVHLTTIGCPILGDKTYGGEIIVKDYKTKILKKLVKRQMLHASFLNFSLTNKEIKTFQSKLPLDFKQVLYFLLQEPLKVILVGLPGSGKTELAKYLDKDFFSADKIVHTLYKKGKDGYFLLRQMLGDEILNFNEEIDRNKLWKCLKDNSYLRKEVEKIIHPLVFGRWQEYVRARNFLPFVVGDIPLYLESRFAKDENVVFVGVFRPEEERRRALLKRGWSEEKITQIESWQFSQEVKLRQCTFVVDNSGDLKLLQKKAAILKNMLVKLKASKVKNKIFLVEEKIKKIETGF
;
A
#
# COMPACT_ATOMS: atom_id res chain seq x y z
N MET A 1 -58.26 -9.01 10.63
CA MET A 1 -58.43 -9.49 12.02
C MET A 1 -57.13 -10.16 12.41
N VAL A 2 -56.56 -9.80 13.56
CA VAL A 2 -55.34 -10.42 14.08
C VAL A 2 -55.79 -11.61 14.92
N ASP A 3 -55.42 -12.80 14.48
CA ASP A 3 -55.65 -14.03 15.24
C ASP A 3 -54.45 -14.26 16.16
N LEU A 4 -54.67 -14.08 17.47
CA LEU A 4 -53.62 -14.02 18.48
C LEU A 4 -53.00 -15.39 18.79
N GLU A 5 -53.65 -16.49 18.41
CA GLU A 5 -53.13 -17.86 18.62
C GLU A 5 -52.17 -18.30 17.49
N SER A 6 -52.27 -17.70 16.29
CA SER A 6 -51.55 -18.18 15.09
C SER A 6 -50.40 -17.27 14.59
N LYS A 7 -50.07 -16.15 15.27
CA LYS A 7 -49.01 -15.18 14.87
C LYS A 7 -49.08 -14.76 13.39
N ARG A 8 -50.28 -14.58 12.86
CA ARG A 8 -50.51 -14.25 11.44
C ARG A 8 -51.37 -13.01 11.29
N GLU A 9 -51.00 -12.17 10.33
CA GLU A 9 -51.82 -11.05 9.89
C GLU A 9 -52.55 -11.43 8.61
N THR A 10 -53.88 -11.34 8.64
CA THR A 10 -54.74 -11.71 7.51
C THR A 10 -55.15 -10.48 6.71
N PHE A 11 -54.80 -10.47 5.44
CA PHE A 11 -55.15 -9.44 4.47
C PHE A 11 -56.28 -9.92 3.57
N ILE A 12 -57.25 -9.04 3.32
CA ILE A 12 -58.38 -9.32 2.43
C ILE A 12 -58.38 -8.27 1.32
N PHE A 13 -58.37 -8.73 0.08
CA PHE A 13 -58.44 -7.90 -1.11
C PHE A 13 -59.63 -8.30 -1.98
N TYR A 14 -60.23 -7.31 -2.64
CA TYR A 14 -61.20 -7.54 -3.71
C TYR A 14 -60.59 -7.04 -5.00
N TYR A 15 -60.53 -7.89 -6.02
CA TYR A 15 -59.95 -7.52 -7.29
C TYR A 15 -60.91 -6.64 -8.11
N LYS A 16 -60.52 -5.38 -8.35
CA LYS A 16 -61.31 -4.38 -9.10
C LYS A 16 -60.73 -4.06 -10.49
N GLY A 17 -59.78 -4.83 -10.99
CA GLY A 17 -59.10 -4.53 -12.26
C GLY A 17 -59.88 -5.03 -13.48
N GLU A 18 -60.02 -4.20 -14.51
CA GLU A 18 -60.66 -4.57 -15.78
C GLU A 18 -59.83 -5.57 -16.61
N LYS A 19 -58.50 -5.59 -16.43
CA LYS A 19 -57.58 -6.49 -17.14
C LYS A 19 -57.12 -7.63 -16.25
N LYS A 20 -57.28 -8.89 -16.71
CA LYS A 20 -56.80 -10.10 -16.00
C LYS A 20 -55.32 -10.00 -15.57
N GLN A 21 -55.05 -9.87 -14.27
CA GLN A 21 -53.71 -9.83 -13.69
C GLN A 21 -53.38 -11.14 -12.95
N ARG A 22 -52.13 -11.60 -13.02
CA ARG A 22 -51.69 -12.78 -12.25
C ARG A 22 -51.66 -12.49 -10.75
N ILE A 23 -52.12 -13.45 -9.95
CA ILE A 23 -52.18 -13.35 -8.48
C ILE A 23 -50.81 -13.09 -7.85
N ASP A 24 -49.75 -13.70 -8.38
CA ASP A 24 -48.40 -13.52 -7.86
C ASP A 24 -47.86 -12.09 -8.04
N ILE A 25 -48.20 -11.43 -9.16
CA ILE A 25 -47.88 -10.03 -9.40
C ILE A 25 -48.75 -9.12 -8.53
N PHE A 26 -50.05 -9.42 -8.44
CA PHE A 26 -51.00 -8.63 -7.66
C PHE A 26 -50.63 -8.60 -6.17
N LEU A 27 -50.44 -9.77 -5.55
CA LEU A 27 -50.09 -9.88 -4.14
C LEU A 27 -48.67 -9.37 -3.85
N SER A 28 -47.70 -9.60 -4.73
CA SER A 28 -46.35 -9.05 -4.57
C SER A 28 -46.37 -7.52 -4.50
N LYS A 29 -47.20 -6.87 -5.34
CA LYS A 29 -47.36 -5.41 -5.34
C LYS A 29 -48.16 -4.92 -4.12
N LYS A 30 -49.27 -5.58 -3.78
CA LYS A 30 -50.17 -5.15 -2.69
C LYS A 30 -49.57 -5.35 -1.29
N LEU A 31 -48.81 -6.43 -1.10
CA LEU A 31 -48.21 -6.79 0.18
C LEU A 31 -46.72 -6.37 0.27
N ASN A 32 -46.17 -5.77 -0.79
CA ASN A 32 -44.77 -5.36 -0.90
C ASN A 32 -43.76 -6.48 -0.53
N ILE A 33 -44.02 -7.70 -1.00
CA ILE A 33 -43.18 -8.88 -0.77
C ILE A 33 -42.66 -9.46 -2.09
N PRO A 34 -41.50 -10.16 -2.10
CA PRO A 34 -40.99 -10.82 -3.31
C PRO A 34 -41.97 -11.87 -3.86
N ARG A 35 -42.04 -12.01 -5.18
CA ARG A 35 -42.90 -13.04 -5.85
C ARG A 35 -42.59 -14.47 -5.40
N SER A 36 -41.35 -14.77 -5.02
CA SER A 36 -40.96 -16.07 -4.44
C SER A 36 -41.63 -16.32 -3.09
N LYS A 37 -41.82 -15.27 -2.27
CA LYS A 37 -42.53 -15.35 -1.00
C LYS A 37 -44.03 -15.56 -1.24
N VAL A 38 -44.62 -14.87 -2.22
CA VAL A 38 -46.03 -15.11 -2.61
C VAL A 38 -46.25 -16.55 -3.06
N LYS A 39 -45.34 -17.11 -3.88
CA LYS A 39 -45.40 -18.52 -4.28
C LYS A 39 -45.39 -19.44 -3.06
N SER A 40 -44.47 -19.22 -2.12
CA SER A 40 -44.40 -19.98 -0.86
C SER A 40 -45.71 -19.91 -0.06
N LEU A 41 -46.34 -18.73 0.02
CA LEU A 41 -47.63 -18.57 0.69
C LEU A 41 -48.76 -19.37 0.00
N LEU A 42 -48.79 -19.39 -1.33
CA LEU A 42 -49.75 -20.19 -2.09
C LEU A 42 -49.49 -21.69 -1.93
N ASP A 43 -48.23 -22.12 -2.01
CA ASP A 43 -47.83 -23.52 -1.85
C ASP A 43 -48.18 -24.04 -0.43
N LYS A 44 -48.07 -23.17 0.59
CA LYS A 44 -48.46 -23.45 1.98
C LYS A 44 -49.95 -23.28 2.27
N GLN A 45 -50.78 -23.01 1.26
CA GLN A 45 -52.22 -22.77 1.42
C GLN A 45 -52.55 -21.61 2.38
N LEU A 46 -51.68 -20.60 2.46
CA LEU A 46 -51.88 -19.41 3.27
C LEU A 46 -52.54 -18.27 2.50
N CYS A 47 -52.73 -18.39 1.19
CA CYS A 47 -53.64 -17.52 0.45
C CYS A 47 -54.73 -18.31 -0.27
N SER A 48 -55.91 -17.72 -0.41
CA SER A 48 -57.04 -18.26 -1.17
C SER A 48 -57.67 -17.22 -2.09
N VAL A 49 -58.36 -17.69 -3.12
CA VAL A 49 -59.25 -16.88 -3.98
C VAL A 49 -60.64 -17.48 -3.92
N ASN A 50 -61.64 -16.71 -3.51
CA ASN A 50 -63.02 -17.16 -3.31
C ASN A 50 -63.09 -18.46 -2.49
N ASN A 51 -62.33 -18.51 -1.40
CA ASN A 51 -62.16 -19.68 -0.50
C ASN A 51 -61.47 -20.92 -1.12
N ASN A 52 -60.95 -20.84 -2.36
CA ASN A 52 -60.11 -21.89 -2.93
C ASN A 52 -58.63 -21.66 -2.61
N PHE A 53 -57.99 -22.63 -1.96
CA PHE A 53 -56.58 -22.59 -1.53
C PHE A 53 -55.61 -23.25 -2.53
N GLN A 54 -56.10 -24.02 -3.49
CA GLN A 54 -55.27 -24.68 -4.51
C GLN A 54 -55.07 -23.77 -5.73
N ILE A 55 -54.33 -22.68 -5.55
CA ILE A 55 -54.14 -21.64 -6.55
C ILE A 55 -52.70 -21.62 -7.07
N LYS A 56 -52.53 -21.82 -8.38
CA LYS A 56 -51.22 -21.66 -9.02
C LYS A 56 -50.80 -20.19 -9.00
N PRO A 57 -49.51 -19.85 -8.84
CA PRO A 57 -49.01 -18.47 -8.93
C PRO A 57 -49.38 -17.74 -10.23
N SER A 58 -49.62 -18.49 -11.31
CA SER A 58 -50.05 -17.99 -12.62
C SER A 58 -51.54 -17.71 -12.74
N TYR A 59 -52.34 -18.00 -11.71
CA TYR A 59 -53.78 -17.76 -11.70
C TYR A 59 -54.09 -16.30 -12.04
N ARG A 60 -55.01 -16.08 -13.00
CA ARG A 60 -55.41 -14.75 -13.46
C ARG A 60 -56.70 -14.33 -12.76
N LEU A 61 -56.60 -13.28 -11.95
CA LEU A 61 -57.70 -12.73 -11.17
C LEU A 61 -58.83 -12.20 -12.07
N LYS A 62 -60.06 -12.46 -11.66
CA LYS A 62 -61.31 -11.95 -12.24
C LYS A 62 -61.88 -10.83 -11.39
N ILE A 63 -62.67 -9.96 -12.01
CA ILE A 63 -63.38 -8.89 -11.29
C ILE A 63 -64.19 -9.51 -10.15
N ASN A 64 -64.12 -8.88 -8.97
CA ASN A 64 -64.75 -9.29 -7.71
C ASN A 64 -64.17 -10.54 -7.04
N ASP A 65 -63.07 -11.11 -7.53
CA ASP A 65 -62.36 -12.15 -6.79
C ASP A 65 -61.97 -11.63 -5.39
N LYS A 66 -62.42 -12.36 -4.35
CA LYS A 66 -62.04 -12.16 -2.96
C LYS A 66 -60.76 -12.94 -2.69
N ILE A 67 -59.66 -12.22 -2.50
CA ILE A 67 -58.36 -12.81 -2.17
C ILE A 67 -58.13 -12.64 -0.67
N VAL A 68 -57.93 -13.75 0.04
CA VAL A 68 -57.53 -13.75 1.45
C VAL A 68 -56.09 -14.24 1.50
N CYS A 69 -55.20 -13.53 2.17
CA CYS A 69 -53.86 -14.04 2.40
C CYS A 69 -53.38 -13.78 3.83
N ALA A 70 -52.98 -14.84 4.52
CA ALA A 70 -52.35 -14.80 5.83
C ALA A 70 -50.84 -14.72 5.66
N LEU A 71 -50.25 -13.65 6.19
CA LEU A 71 -48.81 -13.50 6.33
C LEU A 71 -48.42 -13.87 7.76
N ASP A 72 -47.42 -14.72 7.91
CA ASP A 72 -46.74 -14.86 9.19
C ASP A 72 -46.22 -13.47 9.59
N ILE A 73 -46.53 -13.04 10.81
CA ILE A 73 -45.90 -11.87 11.41
C ILE A 73 -44.45 -12.31 11.63
N GLU A 74 -43.59 -12.00 10.66
CA GLU A 74 -42.15 -12.05 10.90
C GLU A 74 -41.90 -11.07 12.05
N ASN A 75 -41.72 -11.59 13.26
CA ASN A 75 -40.81 -10.97 14.20
C ASN A 75 -39.50 -10.86 13.41
N LYS A 76 -39.28 -9.72 12.73
CA LYS A 76 -37.92 -9.32 12.35
C LYS A 76 -37.16 -9.45 13.64
N GLU A 77 -36.30 -10.46 13.76
CA GLU A 77 -35.42 -10.59 14.92
C GLU A 77 -34.73 -9.24 15.04
N LEU A 78 -35.18 -8.46 16.02
CA LEU A 78 -34.58 -7.18 16.34
C LEU A 78 -33.17 -7.55 16.75
N ILE A 79 -32.20 -7.05 15.99
CA ILE A 79 -30.77 -7.28 16.24
C ILE A 79 -30.54 -7.10 17.74
N SER A 80 -30.11 -8.17 18.42
CA SER A 80 -30.03 -8.16 19.87
C SER A 80 -28.85 -7.29 20.32
N PRO A 81 -29.03 -6.38 21.30
CA PRO A 81 -27.91 -5.63 21.85
C PRO A 81 -26.87 -6.58 22.46
N GLN A 82 -25.59 -6.31 22.22
CA GLN A 82 -24.49 -7.07 22.85
C GLN A 82 -23.44 -6.12 23.40
N LYS A 83 -22.89 -6.46 24.57
CA LYS A 83 -21.81 -5.68 25.18
C LYS A 83 -20.55 -5.79 24.32
N GLY A 84 -19.93 -4.65 24.04
CA GLY A 84 -18.65 -4.55 23.33
C GLY A 84 -18.10 -3.13 23.45
N GLU A 85 -16.81 -2.94 23.16
CA GLU A 85 -16.18 -1.62 23.28
C GLU A 85 -16.43 -0.75 22.05
N LEU A 86 -16.65 0.55 22.28
CA LEU A 86 -16.75 1.56 21.24
C LEU A 86 -15.67 2.62 21.47
N SER A 87 -14.79 2.82 20.49
CA SER A 87 -13.86 3.94 20.51
C SER A 87 -14.56 5.19 19.98
N LEU A 88 -15.05 6.03 20.88
CA LEU A 88 -15.73 7.29 20.53
C LEU A 88 -14.69 8.40 20.33
N VAL A 89 -14.67 8.97 19.13
CA VAL A 89 -13.90 10.19 18.81
C VAL A 89 -14.72 11.44 19.12
N TYR A 90 -16.04 11.35 18.93
CA TYR A 90 -16.99 12.43 19.20
C TYR A 90 -18.35 11.86 19.58
N HIS A 91 -19.06 12.59 20.45
CA HIS A 91 -20.40 12.23 20.87
C HIS A 91 -21.16 13.49 21.28
N ASP A 92 -22.34 13.68 20.69
CA ASP A 92 -23.34 14.64 21.13
C ASP A 92 -24.75 14.01 21.12
N ARG A 93 -25.80 14.84 21.15
CA ARG A 93 -27.20 14.37 21.17
C ARG A 93 -27.68 13.81 19.83
N ASP A 94 -27.01 14.17 18.73
CA ASP A 94 -27.47 13.94 17.37
C ASP A 94 -26.69 12.84 16.65
N PHE A 95 -25.39 12.74 16.91
CA PHE A 95 -24.52 11.76 16.28
C PHE A 95 -23.28 11.43 17.12
N ILE A 96 -22.63 10.34 16.72
CA ILE A 96 -21.30 9.95 17.21
C ILE A 96 -20.36 9.77 16.03
N VAL A 97 -19.08 10.02 16.27
CA VAL A 97 -17.99 9.58 15.40
C VAL A 97 -17.17 8.55 16.14
N LEU A 98 -17.01 7.39 15.52
CA LEU A 98 -16.33 6.23 16.05
C LEU A 98 -15.00 6.05 15.34
N ASP A 99 -13.99 5.53 16.03
CA ASP A 99 -12.83 4.91 15.39
C ASP A 99 -13.01 3.38 15.37
N LYS A 100 -13.48 2.86 14.24
CA LYS A 100 -13.79 1.43 14.12
C LYS A 100 -12.49 0.61 14.08
N PRO A 101 -12.28 -0.37 14.97
CA PRO A 101 -11.14 -1.27 14.86
C PRO A 101 -11.26 -2.16 13.61
N PRO A 102 -10.13 -2.68 13.07
CA PRO A 102 -10.18 -3.71 12.05
C PRO A 102 -10.76 -5.02 12.62
N GLY A 103 -11.30 -5.88 11.76
CA GLY A 103 -11.94 -7.15 12.15
C GLY A 103 -13.40 -7.01 12.59
N LEU A 104 -13.87 -5.80 12.92
CA LEU A 104 -15.26 -5.54 13.29
C LEU A 104 -16.13 -5.25 12.06
N THR A 105 -17.08 -6.14 11.78
CA THR A 105 -18.11 -5.92 10.75
C THR A 105 -19.12 -4.87 11.21
N VAL A 106 -19.55 -3.98 10.31
CA VAL A 106 -20.48 -2.88 10.66
C VAL A 106 -21.90 -3.40 10.93
N HIS A 107 -22.41 -4.27 10.05
CA HIS A 107 -23.79 -4.75 10.08
C HIS A 107 -23.88 -6.27 10.06
N PRO A 108 -24.90 -6.86 10.69
CA PRO A 108 -25.16 -8.29 10.53
C PRO A 108 -25.26 -8.66 9.05
N ALA A 109 -24.73 -9.83 8.73
CA ALA A 109 -24.83 -10.46 7.42
C ALA A 109 -24.92 -11.97 7.65
N PRO A 110 -25.56 -12.74 6.75
CA PRO A 110 -25.70 -14.20 6.93
C PRO A 110 -24.37 -14.94 7.14
N SER A 111 -23.27 -14.41 6.61
CA SER A 111 -21.92 -14.96 6.76
C SER A 111 -21.19 -14.50 8.03
N GLU A 112 -21.73 -13.55 8.77
CA GLU A 112 -21.12 -12.99 9.97
C GLU A 112 -21.78 -13.59 11.21
N LYS A 113 -21.05 -14.48 11.89
CA LYS A 113 -21.52 -15.15 13.12
C LYS A 113 -21.18 -14.36 14.37
N GLN A 114 -20.21 -13.43 14.27
CA GLN A 114 -19.75 -12.64 15.40
C GLN A 114 -20.61 -11.37 15.59
N PRO A 115 -20.63 -10.81 16.81
CA PRO A 115 -21.29 -9.54 17.06
C PRO A 115 -20.70 -8.44 16.17
N THR A 116 -21.57 -7.60 15.64
CA THR A 116 -21.22 -6.49 14.74
C THR A 116 -21.31 -5.16 15.46
N LEU A 117 -20.79 -4.10 14.83
CA LEU A 117 -20.85 -2.76 15.39
C LEU A 117 -22.28 -2.35 15.77
N VAL A 118 -23.30 -2.73 14.98
CA VAL A 118 -24.70 -2.47 15.32
C VAL A 118 -25.12 -3.10 16.66
N HIS A 119 -24.65 -4.31 16.97
CA HIS A 119 -24.99 -4.95 18.26
C HIS A 119 -24.42 -4.14 19.43
N PHE A 120 -23.20 -3.64 19.29
CA PHE A 120 -22.54 -2.81 20.31
C PHE A 120 -23.21 -1.44 20.41
N LEU A 121 -23.56 -0.82 19.29
CA LEU A 121 -24.29 0.44 19.27
C LEU A 121 -25.65 0.34 19.95
N LEU A 122 -26.41 -0.73 19.69
CA LEU A 122 -27.71 -0.96 20.33
C LEU A 122 -27.59 -1.20 21.86
N TYR A 123 -26.44 -1.68 22.32
CA TYR A 123 -26.17 -1.86 23.75
C TYR A 123 -25.88 -0.52 24.44
N HIS A 124 -25.01 0.30 23.85
CA HIS A 124 -24.63 1.60 24.42
C HIS A 124 -25.68 2.70 24.19
N PHE A 125 -26.43 2.62 23.09
CA PHE A 125 -27.45 3.59 22.71
C PHE A 125 -28.79 2.90 22.43
N PRO A 126 -29.55 2.48 23.46
CA PRO A 126 -30.82 1.78 23.29
C PRO A 126 -31.87 2.56 22.48
N SER A 127 -31.76 3.90 22.45
CA SER A 127 -32.60 4.79 21.64
C SER A 127 -32.55 4.47 20.14
N LEU A 128 -31.44 3.90 19.65
CA LEU A 128 -31.27 3.50 18.25
C LEU A 128 -32.30 2.44 17.81
N LYS A 129 -32.90 1.68 18.74
CA LYS A 129 -34.01 0.76 18.41
C LYS A 129 -35.20 1.49 17.79
N LYS A 130 -35.44 2.75 18.17
CA LYS A 130 -36.56 3.58 17.69
C LYS A 130 -36.39 4.04 16.24
N ILE A 131 -35.15 4.09 15.75
CA ILE A 131 -34.82 4.47 14.36
C ILE A 131 -35.23 3.35 13.38
N GLY A 132 -35.42 2.12 13.88
CA GLY A 132 -35.94 0.99 13.11
C GLY A 132 -35.00 0.48 12.00
N GLY A 133 -35.42 -0.62 11.36
CA GLY A 133 -34.71 -1.23 10.23
C GLY A 133 -33.49 -2.08 10.61
N GLU A 134 -32.84 -2.65 9.59
CA GLU A 134 -31.70 -3.59 9.76
C GLU A 134 -30.36 -2.88 10.08
N ARG A 135 -30.37 -1.54 10.09
CA ARG A 135 -29.16 -0.69 10.14
C ARG A 135 -29.38 0.59 10.96
N PRO A 136 -29.83 0.47 12.22
CA PRO A 136 -30.20 1.63 13.01
C PRO A 136 -29.01 2.59 13.16
N GLY A 137 -29.24 3.87 12.83
CA GLY A 137 -28.24 4.94 12.91
C GLY A 137 -27.11 4.93 11.87
N ILE A 138 -26.90 3.83 11.13
CA ILE A 138 -25.77 3.75 10.20
C ILE A 138 -26.10 4.38 8.85
N VAL A 139 -25.30 5.37 8.47
CA VAL A 139 -25.45 6.16 7.24
C VAL A 139 -24.36 5.90 6.21
N HIS A 140 -23.24 5.29 6.63
CA HIS A 140 -22.18 4.80 5.76
C HIS A 140 -21.42 3.65 6.42
N ARG A 141 -20.55 2.95 5.68
CA ARG A 141 -19.90 1.73 6.18
C ARG A 141 -18.44 1.66 5.77
N LEU A 142 -17.68 0.94 6.59
CA LEU A 142 -16.34 0.44 6.30
C LEU A 142 -16.39 -1.08 6.09
N ASP A 143 -15.41 -1.63 5.36
CA ASP A 143 -15.21 -3.07 5.27
C ASP A 143 -14.77 -3.62 6.65
N LYS A 144 -14.99 -4.92 6.90
CA LYS A 144 -14.66 -5.60 8.17
C LYS A 144 -13.25 -5.24 8.66
N ASP A 145 -12.27 -5.41 7.78
CA ASP A 145 -10.85 -5.24 8.06
C ASP A 145 -10.31 -3.84 7.71
N THR A 146 -11.18 -2.90 7.33
CA THR A 146 -10.82 -1.48 7.25
C THR A 146 -11.08 -0.83 8.60
N SER A 147 -10.08 -0.13 9.13
CA SER A 147 -10.21 0.63 10.38
C SER A 147 -10.49 2.11 10.13
N GLY A 148 -10.81 2.87 11.17
CA GLY A 148 -10.91 4.33 11.12
C GLY A 148 -12.32 4.87 11.28
N LEU A 149 -12.47 6.14 10.90
CA LEU A 149 -13.63 6.97 11.23
C LEU A 149 -14.94 6.49 10.59
N LEU A 150 -15.98 6.40 11.42
CA LEU A 150 -17.36 6.11 11.00
C LEU A 150 -18.33 7.03 11.77
N VAL A 151 -19.32 7.60 11.09
CA VAL A 151 -20.34 8.46 11.71
C VAL A 151 -21.64 7.69 11.83
N VAL A 152 -22.30 7.80 12.98
CA VAL A 152 -23.57 7.15 13.29
C VAL A 152 -24.53 8.20 13.82
N ALA A 153 -25.71 8.27 13.21
CA ALA A 153 -26.79 9.12 13.68
C ALA A 153 -27.51 8.47 14.89
N LEU A 154 -27.76 9.25 15.94
CA LEU A 154 -28.41 8.80 17.17
C LEU A 154 -29.93 8.98 17.16
N ASN A 155 -30.47 9.71 16.19
CA ASN A 155 -31.90 9.92 15.99
C ASN A 155 -32.27 9.96 14.49
N GLU A 156 -33.58 9.92 14.20
CA GLU A 156 -34.11 9.82 12.83
C GLU A 156 -33.85 11.08 12.00
N GLN A 157 -33.93 12.27 12.62
CA GLN A 157 -33.64 13.55 11.95
C GLN A 157 -32.20 13.59 11.46
N SER A 158 -31.24 13.26 12.34
CA SER A 158 -29.82 13.16 12.00
C SER A 158 -29.57 12.07 10.95
N ARG A 159 -30.26 10.93 11.03
CA ARG A 159 -30.14 9.86 10.04
C ARG A 159 -30.52 10.34 8.64
N MET A 160 -31.64 11.04 8.52
CA MET A 160 -32.08 11.63 7.25
C MET A 160 -31.07 12.66 6.73
N TYR A 161 -30.63 13.57 7.60
CA TYR A 161 -29.66 14.61 7.27
C TYR A 161 -28.34 14.04 6.74
N PHE A 162 -27.72 13.12 7.48
CA PHE A 162 -26.47 12.49 7.02
C PHE A 162 -26.68 11.66 5.75
N SER A 163 -27.82 10.97 5.61
CA SER A 163 -28.14 10.23 4.37
C SER A 163 -28.17 11.16 3.16
N GLU A 164 -28.74 12.36 3.31
CA GLU A 164 -28.72 13.39 2.28
C GLU A 164 -27.30 13.87 1.99
N LEU A 165 -26.49 14.20 3.01
CA LEU A 165 -25.10 14.61 2.82
C LEU A 165 -24.28 13.55 2.04
N PHE A 166 -24.43 12.27 2.38
CA PHE A 166 -23.76 11.18 1.69
C PHE A 166 -24.25 11.02 0.24
N SER A 167 -25.56 11.18 0.01
CA SER A 167 -26.16 11.12 -1.34
C SER A 167 -25.67 12.28 -2.22
N ALA A 168 -25.65 13.50 -1.66
CA ALA A 168 -25.20 14.73 -2.29
C ALA A 168 -23.66 14.85 -2.37
N ARG A 169 -22.91 13.88 -1.83
CA ARG A 169 -21.43 13.85 -1.81
C ARG A 169 -20.81 15.06 -1.11
N LYS A 170 -21.49 15.58 -0.08
CA LYS A 170 -21.06 16.72 0.77
C LYS A 170 -20.25 16.27 2.00
N VAL A 171 -19.73 15.05 1.98
CA VAL A 171 -18.90 14.48 3.06
C VAL A 171 -17.54 14.16 2.50
N ASP A 172 -16.53 14.83 3.03
CA ASP A 172 -15.14 14.58 2.69
C ASP A 172 -14.62 13.37 3.47
N LYS A 173 -14.10 12.39 2.73
CA LYS A 173 -13.55 11.15 3.28
C LYS A 173 -12.20 10.88 2.67
N ILE A 174 -11.19 10.79 3.52
CA ILE A 174 -9.82 10.48 3.11
C ILE A 174 -9.33 9.24 3.86
N TYR A 175 -8.69 8.37 3.10
CA TYR A 175 -8.13 7.12 3.55
C TYR A 175 -6.63 7.12 3.34
N LEU A 176 -5.93 6.39 4.21
CA LEU A 176 -4.55 5.99 4.02
C LEU A 176 -4.50 4.53 3.58
N ALA A 177 -3.77 4.28 2.50
CA ALA A 177 -3.58 2.95 1.95
C ALA A 177 -2.09 2.67 1.73
N LEU A 178 -1.58 1.61 2.35
CA LEU A 178 -0.29 1.03 1.93
C LEU A 178 -0.56 0.05 0.79
N VAL A 179 0.08 0.30 -0.35
CA VAL A 179 -0.08 -0.50 -1.57
C VAL A 179 1.23 -1.17 -1.95
N ARG A 180 1.13 -2.26 -2.71
CA ARG A 180 2.27 -2.82 -3.45
C ARG A 180 2.39 -2.09 -4.78
N GLY A 181 3.61 -1.75 -5.17
CA GLY A 181 3.94 -0.99 -6.36
C GLY A 181 3.93 0.52 -6.14
N LYS A 182 4.26 1.23 -7.22
CA LYS A 182 4.24 2.69 -7.32
C LYS A 182 3.27 3.09 -8.43
N PRO A 183 2.26 3.94 -8.16
CA PRO A 183 1.43 4.50 -9.21
C PRO A 183 2.28 5.27 -10.24
N GLN A 184 1.90 5.23 -11.51
CA GLN A 184 2.66 5.90 -12.58
C GLN A 184 2.78 7.41 -12.37
N LYS A 185 1.73 8.04 -11.82
CA LYS A 185 1.68 9.47 -11.49
C LYS A 185 1.69 9.66 -9.98
N GLU A 186 2.25 10.77 -9.50
CA GLU A 186 2.22 11.11 -8.07
C GLU A 186 0.80 11.42 -7.57
N GLN A 187 -0.09 11.85 -8.47
CA GLN A 187 -1.50 12.11 -8.18
C GLN A 187 -2.36 11.65 -9.36
N GLY A 188 -3.59 11.23 -9.09
CA GLY A 188 -4.51 10.83 -10.14
C GLY A 188 -5.94 10.60 -9.69
N ILE A 189 -6.84 10.57 -10.67
CA ILE A 189 -8.27 10.26 -10.49
C ILE A 189 -8.56 8.91 -11.14
N ILE A 190 -9.33 8.08 -10.45
CA ILE A 190 -9.83 6.79 -10.93
C ILE A 190 -11.36 6.88 -10.96
N GLU A 191 -11.91 7.03 -12.15
CA GLU A 191 -13.35 7.05 -12.43
C GLU A 191 -13.75 5.80 -13.22
N LEU A 192 -13.96 4.70 -12.50
CA LEU A 192 -14.33 3.42 -13.10
C LEU A 192 -15.58 2.88 -12.41
N PRO A 193 -16.66 2.55 -13.14
CA PRO A 193 -17.89 2.04 -12.54
C PRO A 193 -17.67 0.66 -11.92
N LEU A 194 -18.31 0.42 -10.77
CA LEU A 194 -18.14 -0.81 -10.00
C LEU A 194 -19.44 -1.60 -9.88
N GLY A 195 -19.34 -2.92 -10.05
CA GLY A 195 -20.45 -3.85 -9.84
C GLY A 195 -19.96 -5.18 -9.28
N ARG A 196 -20.88 -6.09 -8.98
CA ARG A 196 -20.51 -7.46 -8.56
C ARG A 196 -19.83 -8.17 -9.71
N ASP A 197 -18.75 -8.88 -9.39
CA ASP A 197 -18.06 -9.79 -10.30
C ASP A 197 -19.03 -10.93 -10.71
N LEU A 198 -19.02 -11.27 -12.00
CA LEU A 198 -19.92 -12.26 -12.60
C LEU A 198 -19.54 -13.69 -12.22
N LYS A 199 -18.23 -13.96 -12.06
CA LYS A 199 -17.69 -15.29 -11.72
C LYS A 199 -17.69 -15.51 -10.22
N ASN A 200 -17.37 -14.47 -9.44
CA ASN A 200 -17.36 -14.56 -7.97
C ASN A 200 -18.21 -13.45 -7.34
N ARG A 201 -19.46 -13.77 -6.97
CA ARG A 201 -20.43 -12.80 -6.45
C ARG A 201 -20.07 -12.17 -5.10
N THR A 202 -19.05 -12.69 -4.41
CA THR A 202 -18.50 -12.09 -3.17
C THR A 202 -17.50 -10.95 -3.46
N ARG A 203 -17.05 -10.85 -4.72
CA ARG A 203 -16.12 -9.82 -5.19
C ARG A 203 -16.87 -8.72 -5.96
N MET A 204 -16.30 -7.53 -5.89
CA MET A 204 -16.60 -6.39 -6.75
C MET A 204 -15.55 -6.30 -7.85
N ALA A 205 -15.94 -5.85 -9.03
CA ALA A 205 -15.07 -5.64 -10.19
C ALA A 205 -15.46 -4.34 -10.93
N VAL A 206 -14.54 -3.84 -11.74
CA VAL A 206 -14.84 -2.78 -12.71
C VAL A 206 -15.79 -3.33 -13.75
N ARG A 207 -16.92 -2.64 -13.95
CA ARG A 207 -18.00 -3.07 -14.84
C ARG A 207 -18.53 -1.91 -15.65
N SER A 208 -18.10 -1.82 -16.89
CA SER A 208 -18.62 -0.84 -17.86
C SER A 208 -20.13 -1.00 -18.07
N LYS A 209 -20.63 -2.24 -18.18
CA LYS A 209 -22.06 -2.56 -18.24
C LYS A 209 -22.61 -3.01 -16.89
N GLY A 210 -23.59 -2.27 -16.37
CA GLY A 210 -24.30 -2.57 -15.12
C GLY A 210 -23.52 -2.26 -13.84
N GLY A 211 -22.33 -1.64 -13.94
CA GLY A 211 -21.63 -1.06 -12.79
C GLY A 211 -22.23 0.28 -12.38
N LYS A 212 -22.11 0.63 -11.10
CA LYS A 212 -22.50 1.94 -10.57
C LYS A 212 -21.31 2.90 -10.66
N PRO A 213 -21.51 4.18 -11.03
CA PRO A 213 -20.43 5.16 -11.04
C PRO A 213 -19.69 5.22 -9.71
N ALA A 214 -18.37 5.23 -9.79
CA ALA A 214 -17.47 5.33 -8.65
C ALA A 214 -16.26 6.21 -8.99
N LYS A 215 -15.86 7.07 -8.04
CA LYS A 215 -14.77 8.04 -8.21
C LYS A 215 -13.89 8.09 -6.96
N SER A 216 -12.59 7.93 -7.17
CA SER A 216 -11.55 8.08 -6.14
C SER A 216 -10.40 8.93 -6.69
N ALA A 217 -9.85 9.83 -5.88
CA ALA A 217 -8.57 10.49 -6.17
C ALA A 217 -7.49 9.95 -5.24
N TYR A 218 -6.27 9.84 -5.72
CA TYR A 218 -5.12 9.40 -4.91
C TYR A 218 -3.94 10.36 -5.07
N GLN A 219 -3.13 10.44 -4.02
CA GLN A 219 -1.85 11.14 -4.00
C GLN A 219 -0.83 10.27 -3.28
N VAL A 220 0.36 10.15 -3.84
CA VAL A 220 1.49 9.42 -3.26
C VAL A 220 2.10 10.27 -2.14
N ILE A 221 2.07 9.77 -0.91
CA ILE A 221 2.72 10.40 0.25
C ILE A 221 4.20 9.98 0.31
N TRP A 222 4.44 8.70 0.08
CA TRP A 222 5.75 8.07 0.16
C TRP A 222 5.81 6.82 -0.74
N THR A 223 6.99 6.50 -1.26
CA THR A 223 7.26 5.26 -2.00
C THR A 223 8.74 4.87 -1.91
N ASP A 224 9.02 3.57 -1.90
CA ASP A 224 10.36 3.01 -2.16
C ASP A 224 10.46 2.34 -3.54
N GLY A 225 9.43 2.54 -4.39
CA GLY A 225 9.27 1.89 -5.69
C GLY A 225 8.52 0.56 -5.63
N GLU A 226 8.76 -0.28 -4.61
CA GLU A 226 8.06 -1.56 -4.44
C GLU A 226 6.77 -1.45 -3.63
N TYR A 227 6.67 -0.44 -2.76
CA TYR A 227 5.52 -0.15 -1.92
C TYR A 227 5.30 1.35 -1.88
N SER A 228 4.04 1.76 -1.69
CA SER A 228 3.70 3.18 -1.58
C SER A 228 2.66 3.40 -0.49
N LEU A 229 2.75 4.54 0.19
CA LEU A 229 1.69 5.07 1.04
C LEU A 229 0.90 6.10 0.23
N LEU A 230 -0.41 5.87 0.09
CA LEU A 230 -1.32 6.73 -0.65
C LEU A 230 -2.31 7.41 0.29
N LYS A 231 -2.52 8.71 0.07
CA LYS A 231 -3.73 9.44 0.44
C LYS A 231 -4.78 9.12 -0.60
N VAL A 232 -5.99 8.71 -0.20
CA VAL A 232 -7.09 8.39 -1.12
C VAL A 232 -8.37 9.11 -0.69
N LYS A 233 -8.83 10.07 -1.49
CA LYS A 233 -10.15 10.70 -1.32
C LYS A 233 -11.18 9.94 -2.13
N ILE A 234 -12.32 9.63 -1.51
CA ILE A 234 -13.46 9.01 -2.22
C ILE A 234 -14.61 10.00 -2.34
N PHE A 235 -15.17 10.11 -3.55
CA PHE A 235 -16.35 10.94 -3.83
C PHE A 235 -17.63 10.12 -3.82
N THR A 236 -17.49 8.79 -3.88
CA THR A 236 -18.56 7.79 -3.81
C THR A 236 -18.17 6.71 -2.80
N GLY A 237 -19.15 5.99 -2.24
CA GLY A 237 -18.91 4.91 -1.26
C GLY A 237 -19.37 3.54 -1.75
N ARG A 238 -18.86 3.04 -2.88
CA ARG A 238 -19.21 1.69 -3.35
C ARG A 238 -18.48 0.61 -2.55
N THR A 239 -19.07 -0.59 -2.44
CA THR A 239 -18.44 -1.74 -1.79
C THR A 239 -17.06 -2.01 -2.40
N HIS A 240 -16.04 -2.16 -1.54
CA HIS A 240 -14.64 -2.40 -1.92
C HIS A 240 -14.04 -1.37 -2.90
N GLN A 241 -14.59 -0.14 -2.98
CA GLN A 241 -14.22 0.82 -4.03
C GLN A 241 -12.72 1.09 -4.12
N ILE A 242 -12.09 1.48 -3.00
CA ILE A 242 -10.65 1.79 -2.96
C ILE A 242 -9.83 0.56 -3.35
N ARG A 243 -10.20 -0.61 -2.81
CA ARG A 243 -9.52 -1.89 -3.04
C ARG A 243 -9.51 -2.24 -4.53
N VAL A 244 -10.66 -2.17 -5.20
CA VAL A 244 -10.77 -2.45 -6.64
C VAL A 244 -10.07 -1.40 -7.49
N HIS A 245 -10.27 -0.10 -7.20
CA HIS A 245 -9.66 0.99 -7.97
C HIS A 245 -8.13 0.90 -7.93
N LEU A 246 -7.55 0.75 -6.74
CA LEU A 246 -6.10 0.67 -6.58
C LEU A 246 -5.51 -0.59 -7.22
N THR A 247 -6.20 -1.74 -7.14
CA THR A 247 -5.79 -2.95 -7.89
C THR A 247 -5.82 -2.72 -9.40
N THR A 248 -6.80 -1.98 -9.92
CA THR A 248 -6.95 -1.75 -11.37
C THR A 248 -5.80 -0.92 -11.95
N ILE A 249 -5.19 -0.03 -11.16
CA ILE A 249 -4.00 0.73 -11.57
C ILE A 249 -2.68 -0.01 -11.25
N GLY A 250 -2.73 -1.32 -10.97
CA GLY A 250 -1.56 -2.14 -10.66
C GLY A 250 -0.99 -1.92 -9.25
N CYS A 251 -1.72 -1.24 -8.37
CA CYS A 251 -1.28 -0.92 -7.01
C CYS A 251 -2.22 -1.51 -5.93
N PRO A 252 -2.40 -2.84 -5.86
CA PRO A 252 -3.29 -3.45 -4.87
C PRO A 252 -2.86 -3.13 -3.44
N ILE A 253 -3.83 -2.97 -2.54
CA ILE A 253 -3.59 -2.72 -1.12
C ILE A 253 -2.82 -3.91 -0.52
N LEU A 254 -1.75 -3.58 0.22
CA LEU A 254 -0.93 -4.56 0.92
C LEU A 254 -1.78 -5.31 1.95
N GLY A 255 -1.77 -6.65 1.88
CA GLY A 255 -2.57 -7.52 2.76
C GLY A 255 -4.02 -7.74 2.34
N ASP A 256 -4.45 -7.19 1.19
CA ASP A 256 -5.77 -7.48 0.64
C ASP A 256 -5.82 -8.89 0.02
N LYS A 257 -6.34 -9.85 0.78
CA LYS A 257 -6.45 -11.25 0.36
C LYS A 257 -7.40 -11.45 -0.84
N THR A 258 -8.34 -10.53 -1.06
CA THR A 258 -9.35 -10.66 -2.14
C THR A 258 -8.84 -10.14 -3.48
N TYR A 259 -8.04 -9.07 -3.47
CA TYR A 259 -7.61 -8.37 -4.69
C TYR A 259 -6.10 -8.28 -4.88
N GLY A 260 -5.32 -8.34 -3.80
CA GLY A 260 -3.86 -8.38 -3.85
C GLY A 260 -3.29 -9.79 -3.86
N GLY A 261 -4.03 -10.79 -3.40
CA GLY A 261 -3.48 -12.14 -3.22
C GLY A 261 -2.44 -12.18 -2.10
N GLU A 262 -1.72 -13.29 -1.99
CA GLU A 262 -0.77 -13.50 -0.90
C GLU A 262 0.55 -12.73 -1.06
N ILE A 263 1.22 -12.49 0.06
CA ILE A 263 2.60 -12.03 0.08
C ILE A 263 3.50 -13.24 -0.17
N ILE A 264 4.15 -13.25 -1.33
CA ILE A 264 5.13 -14.28 -1.72
C ILE A 264 6.45 -13.98 -1.02
N VAL A 265 6.99 -14.95 -0.29
CA VAL A 265 8.28 -14.82 0.41
C VAL A 265 9.41 -15.11 -0.57
N LYS A 266 10.16 -14.07 -0.94
CA LYS A 266 11.33 -14.16 -1.83
C LYS A 266 12.62 -13.67 -1.17
N ASP A 267 12.51 -12.92 -0.09
CA ASP A 267 13.62 -12.25 0.61
C ASP A 267 13.25 -11.99 2.08
N TYR A 268 14.17 -11.38 2.83
CA TYR A 268 13.94 -11.03 4.23
C TYR A 268 12.77 -10.03 4.38
N LYS A 269 12.70 -8.99 3.53
CA LYS A 269 11.65 -7.95 3.58
C LYS A 269 10.26 -8.57 3.48
N THR A 270 10.03 -9.41 2.49
CA THR A 270 8.76 -10.12 2.27
C THR A 270 8.46 -11.16 3.35
N LYS A 271 9.49 -11.81 3.92
CA LYS A 271 9.34 -12.69 5.09
C LYS A 271 8.80 -11.93 6.31
N ILE A 272 9.34 -10.75 6.60
CA ILE A 272 8.86 -9.90 7.70
C ILE A 272 7.47 -9.34 7.40
N LEU A 273 7.23 -8.84 6.18
CA LEU A 273 5.91 -8.34 5.78
C LEU A 273 4.81 -9.40 5.90
N LYS A 274 5.07 -10.67 5.53
CA LYS A 274 4.11 -11.77 5.73
C LYS A 274 3.77 -12.01 7.21
N LYS A 275 4.70 -11.72 8.11
CA LYS A 275 4.45 -11.78 9.56
C LYS A 275 3.64 -10.58 10.05
N LEU A 276 3.99 -9.36 9.64
CA LEU A 276 3.35 -8.13 10.12
C LEU A 276 1.97 -7.86 9.52
N VAL A 277 1.78 -8.14 8.23
CA VAL A 277 0.56 -7.78 7.48
C VAL A 277 -0.49 -8.89 7.62
N LYS A 278 -1.50 -8.66 8.46
CA LYS A 278 -2.59 -9.64 8.71
C LYS A 278 -3.91 -9.32 8.00
N ARG A 279 -4.06 -8.08 7.52
CA ARG A 279 -5.26 -7.55 6.88
C ARG A 279 -4.89 -6.55 5.78
N GLN A 280 -5.87 -6.04 5.04
CA GLN A 280 -5.64 -4.91 4.13
C GLN A 280 -5.19 -3.67 4.93
N MET A 281 -4.05 -3.11 4.54
CA MET A 281 -3.50 -1.88 5.11
C MET A 281 -4.25 -0.67 4.56
N LEU A 282 -5.54 -0.57 4.94
CA LEU A 282 -6.46 0.51 4.62
C LEU A 282 -7.06 1.08 5.91
N HIS A 283 -7.07 2.41 6.00
CA HIS A 283 -7.51 3.14 7.19
C HIS A 283 -8.25 4.42 6.81
N ALA A 284 -9.47 4.62 7.31
CA ALA A 284 -10.27 5.83 7.13
C ALA A 284 -9.79 6.91 8.12
N SER A 285 -8.83 7.73 7.67
CA SER A 285 -8.08 8.63 8.54
C SER A 285 -8.75 9.98 8.78
N PHE A 286 -9.67 10.41 7.92
CA PHE A 286 -10.24 11.75 7.97
C PHE A 286 -11.70 11.78 7.53
N LEU A 287 -12.51 12.55 8.24
CA LEU A 287 -13.93 12.78 7.95
C LEU A 287 -14.26 14.26 8.18
N ASN A 288 -14.88 14.91 7.20
CA ASN A 288 -15.34 16.29 7.32
C ASN A 288 -16.72 16.46 6.70
N PHE A 289 -17.59 17.22 7.37
CA PHE A 289 -18.92 17.58 6.90
C PHE A 289 -19.44 18.84 7.60
N SER A 290 -20.39 19.51 6.95
CA SER A 290 -21.18 20.58 7.56
C SER A 290 -22.30 19.99 8.40
N LEU A 291 -22.67 20.67 9.48
CA LEU A 291 -23.88 20.46 10.27
C LEU A 291 -25.03 21.35 9.73
N THR A 292 -26.23 21.17 10.27
CA THR A 292 -27.45 21.92 9.90
C THR A 292 -27.32 23.42 10.15
N ASN A 293 -26.57 23.81 11.19
CA ASN A 293 -26.23 25.19 11.54
C ASN A 293 -25.08 25.78 10.69
N LYS A 294 -24.64 25.10 9.63
CA LYS A 294 -23.49 25.44 8.77
C LYS A 294 -22.11 25.35 9.44
N GLU A 295 -22.03 24.88 10.69
CA GLU A 295 -20.75 24.60 11.33
C GLU A 295 -20.05 23.42 10.64
N ILE A 296 -18.76 23.54 10.35
CA ILE A 296 -17.96 22.46 9.78
C ILE A 296 -17.32 21.66 10.91
N LYS A 297 -17.60 20.35 10.95
CA LYS A 297 -16.92 19.41 11.85
C LYS A 297 -15.87 18.61 11.10
N THR A 298 -14.68 18.55 11.66
CA THR A 298 -13.53 17.82 11.13
C THR A 298 -13.04 16.81 12.16
N PHE A 299 -12.84 15.57 11.72
CA PHE A 299 -12.33 14.49 12.55
C PHE A 299 -11.13 13.83 11.88
N GLN A 300 -10.12 13.51 12.68
CA GLN A 300 -8.94 12.78 12.26
C GLN A 300 -8.69 11.61 13.20
N SER A 301 -8.40 10.44 12.62
CA SER A 301 -8.03 9.24 13.36
C SER A 301 -6.52 9.02 13.29
N LYS A 302 -5.95 8.55 14.40
CA LYS A 302 -4.54 8.16 14.46
C LYS A 302 -4.35 6.83 13.74
N LEU A 303 -3.19 6.67 13.09
CA LEU A 303 -2.84 5.40 12.49
C LEU A 303 -2.91 4.26 13.52
N PRO A 304 -3.60 3.15 13.22
CA PRO A 304 -3.63 2.00 14.11
C PRO A 304 -2.24 1.37 14.20
N LEU A 305 -1.95 0.73 15.33
CA LEU A 305 -0.61 0.22 15.66
C LEU A 305 -0.06 -0.72 14.59
N ASP A 306 -0.90 -1.61 14.06
CA ASP A 306 -0.52 -2.57 13.02
C ASP A 306 -0.09 -1.89 11.72
N PHE A 307 -0.84 -0.87 11.28
CA PHE A 307 -0.50 -0.06 10.11
C PHE A 307 0.79 0.73 10.36
N LYS A 308 0.95 1.32 11.54
CA LYS A 308 2.14 2.08 11.93
C LYS A 308 3.40 1.21 11.90
N GLN A 309 3.33 -0.02 12.43
CA GLN A 309 4.42 -0.98 12.40
C GLN A 309 4.85 -1.33 10.97
N VAL A 310 3.90 -1.61 10.09
CA VAL A 310 4.19 -1.93 8.67
C VAL A 310 4.79 -0.72 7.96
N LEU A 311 4.21 0.47 8.13
CA LEU A 311 4.75 1.70 7.54
C LEU A 311 6.19 1.95 8.01
N TYR A 312 6.46 1.84 9.31
CA TYR A 312 7.77 2.12 9.88
C TYR A 312 8.81 1.13 9.42
N PHE A 313 8.43 -0.14 9.28
CA PHE A 313 9.30 -1.14 8.67
C PHE A 313 9.64 -0.79 7.23
N LEU A 314 8.65 -0.40 6.42
CA LEU A 314 8.86 -0.02 5.02
C LEU A 314 9.71 1.26 4.86
N LEU A 315 9.67 2.19 5.82
CA LEU A 315 10.49 3.39 5.80
C LEU A 315 11.99 3.12 6.07
N GLN A 316 12.34 1.93 6.57
CA GLN A 316 13.72 1.56 6.85
C GLN A 316 14.45 1.12 5.56
N GLU A 317 15.31 2.00 5.03
CA GLU A 317 16.25 1.66 3.95
C GLU A 317 17.70 1.64 4.45
N PRO A 318 18.55 0.67 4.09
CA PRO A 318 19.94 0.65 4.54
C PRO A 318 20.66 1.95 4.12
N LEU A 319 21.58 2.46 4.97
CA LEU A 319 22.53 3.46 4.47
C LEU A 319 23.43 2.83 3.41
N LYS A 320 23.63 3.54 2.31
CA LYS A 320 24.54 3.16 1.23
C LYS A 320 25.92 3.76 1.53
N VAL A 321 26.77 3.01 2.21
CA VAL A 321 28.09 3.48 2.64
C VAL A 321 29.07 3.27 1.49
N ILE A 322 29.52 4.36 0.88
CA ILE A 322 30.44 4.32 -0.26
C ILE A 322 31.82 4.77 0.20
N LEU A 323 32.79 3.87 0.10
CA LEU A 323 34.18 4.17 0.41
C LEU A 323 34.85 4.85 -0.77
N VAL A 324 35.46 6.01 -0.52
CA VAL A 324 36.15 6.82 -1.52
C VAL A 324 37.56 7.16 -1.06
N GLY A 325 38.45 7.41 -2.01
CA GLY A 325 39.88 7.63 -1.77
C GLY A 325 40.71 7.17 -2.95
N LEU A 326 41.94 7.68 -3.06
CA LEU A 326 42.84 7.34 -4.16
C LEU A 326 43.31 5.87 -4.10
N PRO A 327 43.82 5.29 -5.20
CA PRO A 327 44.43 3.97 -5.19
C PRO A 327 45.50 3.86 -4.10
N GLY A 328 45.55 2.72 -3.39
CA GLY A 328 46.51 2.51 -2.28
C GLY A 328 46.10 3.08 -0.92
N SER A 329 45.01 3.84 -0.82
CA SER A 329 44.59 4.48 0.45
C SER A 329 44.10 3.50 1.53
N GLY A 330 43.75 2.26 1.16
CA GLY A 330 43.29 1.23 2.08
C GLY A 330 41.77 1.04 2.15
N LYS A 331 41.00 1.63 1.22
CA LYS A 331 39.53 1.45 1.10
C LYS A 331 39.07 0.01 1.25
N THR A 332 39.66 -0.89 0.46
CA THR A 332 39.29 -2.31 0.44
C THR A 332 39.56 -2.99 1.79
N GLU A 333 40.56 -2.53 2.56
CA GLU A 333 40.84 -3.09 3.88
C GLU A 333 39.83 -2.58 4.93
N LEU A 334 39.54 -1.27 4.90
CA LEU A 334 38.46 -0.70 5.71
C LEU A 334 37.12 -1.38 5.42
N ALA A 335 36.83 -1.66 4.14
CA ALA A 335 35.60 -2.32 3.71
C ALA A 335 35.42 -3.67 4.41
N LYS A 336 36.46 -4.51 4.47
CA LYS A 336 36.43 -5.82 5.13
C LYS A 336 36.10 -5.73 6.62
N TYR A 337 36.59 -4.69 7.31
CA TYR A 337 36.28 -4.49 8.73
C TYR A 337 34.83 -4.01 8.95
N LEU A 338 34.24 -3.30 7.99
CA LEU A 338 32.85 -2.86 8.07
C LEU A 338 31.86 -3.97 7.70
N ASP A 339 32.11 -4.65 6.58
CA ASP A 339 31.31 -5.74 6.02
C ASP A 339 32.23 -6.70 5.23
N LYS A 340 32.32 -7.96 5.66
CA LYS A 340 33.16 -8.97 4.97
C LYS A 340 32.66 -9.25 3.55
N ASP A 341 31.36 -9.09 3.33
CA ASP A 341 30.72 -9.36 2.05
C ASP A 341 30.45 -8.07 1.26
N PHE A 342 31.23 -7.01 1.49
CA PHE A 342 31.07 -5.71 0.82
C PHE A 342 31.06 -5.80 -0.71
N PHE A 343 30.39 -4.84 -1.35
CA PHE A 343 30.38 -4.71 -2.79
C PHE A 343 31.69 -4.09 -3.29
N SER A 344 32.37 -4.75 -4.23
CA SER A 344 33.59 -4.23 -4.85
C SER A 344 33.36 -4.00 -6.34
N ALA A 345 33.47 -2.74 -6.78
CA ALA A 345 33.35 -2.40 -8.19
C ALA A 345 34.38 -3.15 -9.05
N ASP A 346 35.63 -3.25 -8.58
CA ASP A 346 36.71 -3.94 -9.29
C ASP A 346 36.41 -5.43 -9.54
N LYS A 347 35.82 -6.12 -8.54
CA LYS A 347 35.39 -7.53 -8.68
C LYS A 347 34.25 -7.68 -9.68
N ILE A 348 33.30 -6.73 -9.67
CA ILE A 348 32.19 -6.73 -10.62
C ILE A 348 32.68 -6.47 -12.04
N VAL A 349 33.54 -5.46 -12.25
CA VAL A 349 34.16 -5.18 -13.56
C VAL A 349 34.95 -6.39 -14.05
N HIS A 350 35.71 -7.06 -13.17
CA HIS A 350 36.39 -8.31 -13.53
C HIS A 350 35.43 -9.38 -14.03
N THR A 351 34.27 -9.53 -13.38
CA THR A 351 33.25 -10.48 -13.79
C THR A 351 32.60 -10.08 -15.11
N LEU A 352 32.31 -8.79 -15.31
CA LEU A 352 31.71 -8.26 -16.53
C LEU A 352 32.61 -8.43 -17.77
N TYR A 353 33.92 -8.48 -17.58
CA TYR A 353 34.90 -8.65 -18.68
C TYR A 353 35.12 -10.11 -19.09
N LYS A 354 34.57 -11.08 -18.34
CA LYS A 354 34.67 -12.50 -18.71
C LYS A 354 33.87 -12.78 -19.98
N LYS A 355 34.39 -13.69 -20.81
CA LYS A 355 33.74 -14.14 -22.05
C LYS A 355 32.29 -14.55 -21.77
N GLY A 356 31.37 -14.10 -22.63
CA GLY A 356 29.94 -14.37 -22.50
C GLY A 356 29.17 -13.45 -21.54
N LYS A 357 29.79 -12.38 -21.02
CA LYS A 357 29.13 -11.37 -20.19
C LYS A 357 28.90 -10.06 -20.96
N ASP A 358 27.94 -9.26 -20.52
CA ASP A 358 27.52 -8.04 -21.21
C ASP A 358 28.67 -7.07 -21.45
N GLY A 359 29.53 -6.85 -20.43
CA GLY A 359 30.70 -5.98 -20.54
C GLY A 359 31.69 -6.47 -21.60
N TYR A 360 31.91 -7.79 -21.69
CA TYR A 360 32.75 -8.40 -22.71
C TYR A 360 32.22 -8.12 -24.11
N PHE A 361 30.94 -8.40 -24.36
CA PHE A 361 30.34 -8.20 -25.67
C PHE A 361 30.36 -6.73 -26.11
N LEU A 362 29.96 -5.83 -25.22
CA LEU A 362 29.88 -4.39 -25.52
C LEU A 362 31.27 -3.78 -25.77
N LEU A 363 32.28 -4.18 -25.00
CA LEU A 363 33.64 -3.70 -25.20
C LEU A 363 34.26 -4.25 -26.48
N ARG A 364 34.09 -5.54 -26.77
CA ARG A 364 34.57 -6.16 -28.01
C ARG A 364 33.90 -5.53 -29.24
N GLN A 365 32.61 -5.27 -29.17
CA GLN A 365 31.89 -4.60 -30.26
C GLN A 365 32.42 -3.17 -30.52
N MET A 366 32.82 -2.46 -29.47
CA MET A 366 33.32 -1.08 -29.58
C MET A 366 34.79 -0.99 -29.97
N LEU A 367 35.64 -1.86 -29.42
CA LEU A 367 37.10 -1.78 -29.50
C LEU A 367 37.72 -2.87 -30.39
N GLY A 368 36.91 -3.77 -30.92
CA GLY A 368 37.36 -4.91 -31.72
C GLY A 368 38.09 -5.98 -30.91
N ASP A 369 38.77 -6.86 -31.64
CA ASP A 369 39.49 -8.00 -31.05
C ASP A 369 40.88 -7.60 -30.50
N GLU A 370 41.31 -6.36 -30.71
CA GLU A 370 42.60 -5.81 -30.27
C GLU A 370 42.75 -5.84 -28.75
N ILE A 371 41.65 -5.73 -28.01
CA ILE A 371 41.63 -5.77 -26.55
C ILE A 371 41.65 -7.19 -25.97
N LEU A 372 41.72 -8.23 -26.82
CA LEU A 372 41.68 -9.63 -26.39
C LEU A 372 43.08 -10.24 -26.26
N ASN A 373 43.23 -11.21 -25.36
CA ASN A 373 44.39 -12.12 -25.30
C ASN A 373 44.21 -13.32 -26.23
N PHE A 374 45.19 -14.23 -26.25
CA PHE A 374 45.14 -15.46 -27.08
C PHE A 374 44.00 -16.42 -26.73
N ASN A 375 43.43 -16.32 -25.52
CA ASN A 375 42.28 -17.12 -25.08
C ASN A 375 40.94 -16.41 -25.37
N GLU A 376 40.95 -15.34 -26.17
CA GLU A 376 39.79 -14.49 -26.48
C GLU A 376 39.13 -13.85 -25.26
N GLU A 377 39.89 -13.64 -24.18
CA GLU A 377 39.45 -12.90 -22.99
C GLU A 377 39.96 -11.46 -23.04
N ILE A 378 39.26 -10.52 -22.40
CA ILE A 378 39.72 -9.13 -22.32
C ILE A 378 41.06 -9.04 -21.59
N ASP A 379 42.08 -8.55 -22.29
CA ASP A 379 43.39 -8.21 -21.76
C ASP A 379 43.35 -6.78 -21.20
N ARG A 380 43.45 -6.66 -19.88
CA ARG A 380 43.42 -5.37 -19.18
C ARG A 380 44.61 -4.47 -19.51
N ASN A 381 45.76 -5.04 -19.86
CA ASN A 381 46.94 -4.25 -20.24
C ASN A 381 46.76 -3.68 -21.64
N LYS A 382 46.21 -4.47 -22.59
CA LYS A 382 45.86 -3.96 -23.92
C LYS A 382 44.77 -2.90 -23.83
N LEU A 383 43.69 -3.18 -23.09
CA LEU A 383 42.62 -2.21 -22.84
C LEU A 383 43.17 -0.93 -22.21
N TRP A 384 44.05 -1.03 -21.20
CA TRP A 384 44.67 0.15 -20.58
C TRP A 384 45.48 0.97 -21.60
N LYS A 385 46.26 0.33 -22.47
CA LYS A 385 47.02 1.03 -23.53
C LYS A 385 46.09 1.81 -24.47
N CYS A 386 44.95 1.24 -24.85
CA CYS A 386 43.96 1.94 -25.69
C CYS A 386 43.36 3.17 -25.00
N LEU A 387 43.15 3.12 -23.67
CA LEU A 387 42.48 4.18 -22.90
C LEU A 387 43.43 5.25 -22.37
N LYS A 388 44.74 4.96 -22.31
CA LYS A 388 45.76 5.80 -21.67
C LYS A 388 45.73 7.22 -22.20
N ASP A 389 45.76 7.36 -23.53
CA ASP A 389 45.92 8.64 -24.23
C ASP A 389 44.66 9.08 -24.96
N ASN A 390 43.55 8.33 -24.85
CA ASN A 390 42.28 8.64 -25.49
C ASN A 390 41.16 8.88 -24.47
N SER A 391 40.98 10.15 -24.08
CA SER A 391 39.98 10.55 -23.08
C SER A 391 38.53 10.36 -23.55
N TYR A 392 38.28 10.48 -24.86
CA TYR A 392 36.96 10.23 -25.45
C TYR A 392 36.60 8.75 -25.31
N LEU A 393 37.48 7.86 -25.74
CA LEU A 393 37.28 6.41 -25.67
C LEU A 393 37.08 5.93 -24.24
N ARG A 394 37.83 6.49 -23.28
CA ARG A 394 37.65 6.22 -21.85
C ARG A 394 36.26 6.56 -21.36
N LYS A 395 35.74 7.74 -21.73
CA LYS A 395 34.37 8.15 -21.37
C LYS A 395 33.33 7.22 -22.00
N GLU A 396 33.55 6.73 -23.22
CA GLU A 396 32.64 5.75 -23.85
C GLU A 396 32.66 4.40 -23.12
N VAL A 397 33.84 3.88 -22.76
CA VAL A 397 33.95 2.68 -21.89
C VAL A 397 33.20 2.87 -20.58
N GLU A 398 33.38 4.02 -19.92
CA GLU A 398 32.70 4.32 -18.66
C GLU A 398 31.17 4.39 -18.83
N LYS A 399 30.67 4.98 -19.92
CA LYS A 399 29.23 5.03 -20.23
C LYS A 399 28.61 3.64 -20.42
N ILE A 400 29.39 2.67 -20.90
CA ILE A 400 28.97 1.28 -21.06
C ILE A 400 29.01 0.54 -19.71
N ILE A 401 30.14 0.64 -18.98
CA ILE A 401 30.40 -0.19 -17.81
C ILE A 401 29.73 0.35 -16.53
N HIS A 402 29.70 1.67 -16.31
CA HIS A 402 29.13 2.25 -15.09
C HIS A 402 27.65 1.89 -14.87
N PRO A 403 26.76 1.93 -15.88
CA PRO A 403 25.38 1.47 -15.71
C PRO A 403 25.26 0.01 -15.30
N LEU A 404 26.11 -0.88 -15.84
CA LEU A 404 26.12 -2.30 -15.49
C LEU A 404 26.55 -2.51 -14.03
N VAL A 405 27.64 -1.85 -13.61
CA VAL A 405 28.10 -1.89 -12.21
C VAL A 405 27.05 -1.32 -11.27
N PHE A 406 26.42 -0.20 -11.64
CA PHE A 406 25.36 0.42 -10.84
C PHE A 406 24.12 -0.47 -10.74
N GLY A 407 23.74 -1.16 -11.81
CA GLY A 407 22.67 -2.17 -11.78
C GLY A 407 22.98 -3.28 -10.76
N ARG A 408 24.20 -3.82 -10.76
CA ARG A 408 24.66 -4.80 -9.76
C ARG A 408 24.68 -4.24 -8.34
N TRP A 409 25.07 -2.98 -8.17
CA TRP A 409 25.02 -2.30 -6.87
C TRP A 409 23.57 -2.21 -6.37
N GLN A 410 22.61 -1.84 -7.22
CA GLN A 410 21.20 -1.81 -6.85
C GLN A 410 20.65 -3.19 -6.45
N GLU A 411 21.00 -4.24 -7.21
CA GLU A 411 20.66 -5.63 -6.87
C GLU A 411 21.21 -6.02 -5.49
N TYR A 412 22.49 -5.73 -5.26
CA TYR A 412 23.17 -5.99 -4.00
C TYR A 412 22.51 -5.28 -2.81
N VAL A 413 22.17 -3.99 -2.96
CA VAL A 413 21.46 -3.21 -1.94
C VAL A 413 20.08 -3.80 -1.68
N ARG A 414 19.31 -4.14 -2.73
CA ARG A 414 17.96 -4.71 -2.60
C ARG A 414 17.98 -6.04 -1.84
N ALA A 415 18.93 -6.93 -2.16
CA ALA A 415 19.08 -8.21 -1.49
C ALA A 415 19.43 -8.08 0.00
N ARG A 416 19.98 -6.93 0.41
CA ARG A 416 20.44 -6.63 1.78
C ARG A 416 19.71 -5.46 2.42
N ASN A 417 18.49 -5.18 1.97
CA ASN A 417 17.67 -4.07 2.47
C ASN A 417 17.32 -4.16 3.97
N PHE A 418 17.56 -5.31 4.60
CA PHE A 418 17.32 -5.57 6.01
C PHE A 418 18.49 -5.17 6.92
N LEU A 419 19.66 -4.86 6.35
CA LEU A 419 20.81 -4.40 7.11
C LEU A 419 20.67 -2.92 7.48
N PRO A 420 21.30 -2.45 8.58
CA PRO A 420 21.32 -1.03 8.90
C PRO A 420 22.06 -0.20 7.85
N PHE A 421 23.08 -0.79 7.22
CA PHE A 421 23.84 -0.22 6.13
C PHE A 421 24.45 -1.32 5.27
N VAL A 422 24.83 -0.95 4.04
CA VAL A 422 25.54 -1.78 3.08
C VAL A 422 26.78 -1.03 2.61
N VAL A 423 27.88 -1.75 2.42
CA VAL A 423 29.19 -1.15 2.10
C VAL A 423 29.53 -1.39 0.63
N GLY A 424 29.96 -0.34 -0.06
CA GLY A 424 30.49 -0.38 -1.42
C GLY A 424 31.87 0.27 -1.52
N ASP A 425 32.86 -0.47 -2.02
CA ASP A 425 34.13 0.05 -2.52
C ASP A 425 33.94 0.36 -4.01
N ILE A 426 33.52 1.60 -4.29
CA ILE A 426 33.19 2.08 -5.63
C ILE A 426 33.95 3.41 -5.84
N PRO A 427 35.22 3.36 -6.30
CA PRO A 427 36.12 4.51 -6.27
C PRO A 427 35.64 5.74 -7.06
N LEU A 428 34.88 5.51 -8.13
CA LEU A 428 34.36 6.53 -9.05
C LEU A 428 32.91 6.94 -8.77
N TYR A 429 32.32 6.48 -7.66
CA TYR A 429 30.90 6.75 -7.38
C TYR A 429 30.65 8.24 -7.16
N LEU A 430 31.58 8.93 -6.48
CA LEU A 430 31.47 10.35 -6.15
C LEU A 430 31.48 11.22 -7.42
N GLU A 431 32.31 10.84 -8.39
CA GLU A 431 32.41 11.50 -9.70
C GLU A 431 31.25 11.13 -10.63
N SER A 432 30.49 10.08 -10.30
CA SER A 432 29.41 9.60 -11.14
C SER A 432 28.14 10.44 -11.01
N ARG A 433 27.34 10.46 -12.07
CA ARG A 433 25.98 11.03 -12.07
C ARG A 433 25.04 10.41 -11.02
N PHE A 434 25.41 9.28 -10.41
CA PHE A 434 24.61 8.54 -9.45
C PHE A 434 24.84 8.96 -7.99
N ALA A 435 25.73 9.92 -7.73
CA ALA A 435 26.06 10.41 -6.38
C ALA A 435 24.92 11.13 -5.64
N LYS A 436 23.83 11.52 -6.33
CA LYS A 436 22.76 12.38 -5.82
C LYS A 436 21.72 11.69 -4.91
N ASP A 437 22.04 10.56 -4.31
CA ASP A 437 21.12 9.80 -3.46
C ASP A 437 21.27 10.18 -1.98
N GLU A 438 20.20 10.68 -1.37
CA GLU A 438 20.18 11.15 0.03
C GLU A 438 20.51 10.05 1.07
N ASN A 439 20.37 8.76 0.71
CA ASN A 439 20.73 7.64 1.57
C ASN A 439 22.18 7.16 1.37
N VAL A 440 22.94 7.79 0.47
CA VAL A 440 24.38 7.57 0.34
C VAL A 440 25.13 8.33 1.43
N VAL A 441 26.14 7.66 1.99
CA VAL A 441 27.08 8.22 2.95
C VAL A 441 28.48 7.96 2.43
N PHE A 442 29.20 9.02 2.10
CA PHE A 442 30.57 8.93 1.63
C PHE A 442 31.52 8.84 2.83
N VAL A 443 32.38 7.83 2.81
CA VAL A 443 33.45 7.63 3.78
C VAL A 443 34.78 7.74 3.05
N GLY A 444 35.50 8.81 3.33
CA GLY A 444 36.82 9.07 2.78
C GLY A 444 37.88 8.27 3.53
N VAL A 445 38.77 7.60 2.81
CA VAL A 445 39.94 6.94 3.40
C VAL A 445 41.16 7.74 3.05
N PHE A 446 41.68 8.48 4.04
CA PHE A 446 42.87 9.29 3.90
C PHE A 446 44.11 8.45 4.12
N ARG A 447 45.12 8.65 3.26
CA ARG A 447 46.48 8.16 3.50
C ARG A 447 47.49 9.13 2.89
N PRO A 448 48.63 9.42 3.55
CA PRO A 448 49.68 10.27 2.98
C PRO A 448 50.13 9.76 1.60
N GLU A 449 50.46 10.69 0.71
CA GLU A 449 50.81 10.36 -0.67
C GLU A 449 52.01 9.41 -0.76
N GLU A 450 53.08 9.70 -0.03
CA GLU A 450 54.29 8.88 -0.04
C GLU A 450 54.04 7.43 0.35
N GLU A 451 53.27 7.21 1.43
CA GLU A 451 52.91 5.86 1.86
C GLU A 451 52.04 5.13 0.84
N ARG A 452 51.12 5.88 0.22
CA ARG A 452 50.17 5.36 -0.76
C ARG A 452 50.89 4.94 -2.04
N ARG A 453 51.79 5.78 -2.57
CA ARG A 453 52.65 5.46 -3.71
C ARG A 453 53.56 4.26 -3.39
N ARG A 454 54.21 4.25 -2.23
CA ARG A 454 55.04 3.12 -1.76
C ARG A 454 54.26 1.80 -1.72
N ALA A 455 53.00 1.82 -1.27
CA ALA A 455 52.14 0.63 -1.25
C ALA A 455 51.73 0.15 -2.66
N LEU A 456 51.57 1.07 -3.63
CA LEU A 456 51.25 0.74 -5.01
C LEU A 456 52.47 0.19 -5.77
N LEU A 457 53.65 0.79 -5.58
CA LEU A 457 54.91 0.29 -6.13
C LEU A 457 55.17 -1.16 -5.69
N LYS A 458 54.96 -1.46 -4.40
CA LYS A 458 55.04 -2.84 -3.87
C LYS A 458 54.05 -3.82 -4.50
N ARG A 459 52.97 -3.33 -5.13
CA ARG A 459 51.99 -4.14 -5.87
C ARG A 459 52.30 -4.21 -7.37
N GLY A 460 53.49 -3.76 -7.79
CA GLY A 460 53.95 -3.81 -9.18
C GLY A 460 53.40 -2.72 -10.09
N TRP A 461 52.92 -1.60 -9.53
CA TRP A 461 52.54 -0.43 -10.35
C TRP A 461 53.77 0.43 -10.63
N SER A 462 53.88 1.00 -11.84
CA SER A 462 54.89 2.00 -12.18
C SER A 462 54.46 3.41 -11.75
N GLU A 463 55.41 4.31 -11.50
CA GLU A 463 55.12 5.73 -11.19
C GLU A 463 54.29 6.42 -12.28
N GLU A 464 54.57 6.11 -13.54
CA GLU A 464 53.80 6.60 -14.68
C GLU A 464 52.33 6.16 -14.60
N LYS A 465 52.09 4.87 -14.31
CA LYS A 465 50.72 4.33 -14.18
C LYS A 465 49.97 4.95 -12.99
N ILE A 466 50.66 5.15 -11.87
CA ILE A 466 50.09 5.77 -10.67
C ILE A 466 49.64 7.20 -11.01
N THR A 467 50.55 8.02 -11.54
CA THR A 467 50.29 9.42 -11.90
C THR A 467 49.16 9.54 -12.92
N GLN A 468 49.16 8.67 -13.94
CA GLN A 468 48.12 8.68 -14.97
C GLN A 468 46.73 8.35 -14.39
N ILE A 469 46.59 7.29 -13.59
CA ILE A 469 45.30 6.89 -13.01
C ILE A 469 44.77 7.93 -12.02
N GLU A 470 45.66 8.59 -11.27
CA GLU A 470 45.29 9.67 -10.36
C GLU A 470 44.81 10.92 -11.10
N SER A 471 45.43 11.27 -12.23
CA SER A 471 44.99 12.38 -13.07
C SER A 471 43.56 12.22 -13.60
N TRP A 472 43.03 10.99 -13.61
CA TRP A 472 41.67 10.68 -14.05
C TRP A 472 40.62 10.79 -12.95
N GLN A 473 41.03 11.04 -11.71
CA GLN A 473 40.16 11.08 -10.54
C GLN A 473 40.22 12.46 -9.87
N PHE A 474 39.22 12.77 -9.06
CA PHE A 474 39.34 13.91 -8.16
C PHE A 474 40.50 13.72 -7.20
N SER A 475 41.18 14.82 -6.86
CA SER A 475 42.26 14.82 -5.88
C SER A 475 41.78 14.30 -4.52
N GLN A 476 42.71 13.80 -3.70
CA GLN A 476 42.37 13.31 -2.36
C GLN A 476 41.63 14.38 -1.55
N GLU A 477 42.09 15.63 -1.58
CA GLU A 477 41.45 16.73 -0.87
C GLU A 477 40.00 16.95 -1.32
N VAL A 478 39.75 16.96 -2.63
CA VAL A 478 38.39 17.15 -3.19
C VAL A 478 37.48 16.00 -2.76
N LYS A 479 37.96 14.74 -2.80
CA LYS A 479 37.18 13.58 -2.34
C LYS A 479 36.84 13.70 -0.85
N LEU A 480 37.82 14.00 -0.01
CA LEU A 480 37.64 14.04 1.45
C LEU A 480 36.70 15.16 1.89
N ARG A 481 36.74 16.34 1.25
CA ARG A 481 35.81 17.45 1.54
C ARG A 481 34.34 17.11 1.30
N GLN A 482 34.06 16.17 0.40
CA GLN A 482 32.70 15.72 0.10
C GLN A 482 32.24 14.53 0.96
N CYS A 483 33.11 14.02 1.83
CA CYS A 483 32.80 12.88 2.68
C CYS A 483 32.07 13.28 3.96
N THR A 484 31.10 12.46 4.37
CA THR A 484 30.44 12.60 5.67
C THR A 484 31.39 12.22 6.82
N PHE A 485 32.21 11.19 6.59
CA PHE A 485 33.22 10.74 7.54
C PHE A 485 34.56 10.56 6.83
N VAL A 486 35.65 10.82 7.55
CA VAL A 486 37.00 10.55 7.07
C VAL A 486 37.67 9.59 8.05
N VAL A 487 38.20 8.49 7.51
CA VAL A 487 39.03 7.53 8.23
C VAL A 487 40.47 7.75 7.79
N ASP A 488 41.29 8.24 8.72
CA ASP A 488 42.72 8.33 8.54
C ASP A 488 43.38 6.95 8.68
N ASN A 489 44.08 6.52 7.64
CA ASN A 489 44.76 5.24 7.51
C ASN A 489 46.30 5.40 7.39
N SER A 490 46.88 6.37 8.10
CA SER A 490 48.33 6.53 8.27
C SER A 490 48.95 5.56 9.30
N GLY A 491 48.13 4.95 10.17
CA GLY A 491 48.59 4.04 11.22
C GLY A 491 48.64 2.55 10.81
N ASP A 492 48.76 1.68 11.81
CA ASP A 492 48.78 0.23 11.61
C ASP A 492 47.38 -0.39 11.39
N LEU A 493 47.34 -1.67 11.02
CA LEU A 493 46.08 -2.39 10.78
C LEU A 493 45.21 -2.50 12.03
N LYS A 494 45.80 -2.56 13.24
CA LYS A 494 45.05 -2.61 14.50
C LYS A 494 44.32 -1.29 14.73
N LEU A 495 44.96 -0.16 14.45
CA LEU A 495 44.35 1.16 14.53
C LEU A 495 43.23 1.32 13.50
N LEU A 496 43.44 0.85 12.26
CA LEU A 496 42.39 0.85 11.23
C LEU A 496 41.17 0.04 11.67
N GLN A 497 41.38 -1.13 12.26
CA GLN A 497 40.29 -1.97 12.79
C GLN A 497 39.51 -1.25 13.91
N LYS A 498 40.20 -0.58 14.84
CA LYS A 498 39.56 0.23 15.89
C LYS A 498 38.74 1.38 15.28
N LYS A 499 39.31 2.12 14.32
CA LYS A 499 38.61 3.21 13.61
C LYS A 499 37.37 2.68 12.86
N ALA A 500 37.46 1.49 12.24
CA ALA A 500 36.33 0.84 11.58
C ALA A 500 35.19 0.50 12.55
N ALA A 501 35.51 0.01 13.76
CA ALA A 501 34.51 -0.26 14.80
C ALA A 501 33.79 1.02 15.28
N ILE A 502 34.53 2.11 15.46
CA ILE A 502 33.96 3.42 15.80
C ILE A 502 33.04 3.91 14.69
N LEU A 503 33.52 3.88 13.44
CA LEU A 503 32.73 4.27 12.27
C LEU A 503 31.44 3.46 12.15
N LYS A 504 31.49 2.14 12.38
CA LYS A 504 30.31 1.27 12.38
C LYS A 504 29.25 1.74 13.37
N ASN A 505 29.65 2.12 14.58
CA ASN A 505 28.72 2.67 15.58
C ASN A 505 28.14 4.02 15.15
N MET A 506 28.95 4.88 14.55
CA MET A 506 28.50 6.18 14.01
C MET A 506 27.49 6.01 12.87
N LEU A 507 27.72 5.05 11.96
CA LEU A 507 26.81 4.73 10.87
C LEU A 507 25.45 4.23 11.37
N VAL A 508 25.42 3.37 12.39
CA VAL A 508 24.17 2.90 13.01
C VAL A 508 23.39 4.05 13.65
N LYS A 509 24.07 4.96 14.37
CA LYS A 509 23.44 6.15 14.95
C LYS A 509 22.90 7.09 13.88
N LEU A 510 23.67 7.33 12.81
CA LEU A 510 23.23 8.14 11.67
C LEU A 510 22.00 7.53 10.99
N LYS A 511 21.98 6.20 10.82
CA LYS A 511 20.84 5.48 10.27
C LYS A 511 19.58 5.69 11.12
N ALA A 512 19.68 5.53 12.43
CA ALA A 512 18.57 5.74 13.35
C ALA A 512 18.01 7.18 13.26
N SER A 513 18.89 8.18 13.21
CA SER A 513 18.52 9.58 13.04
C SER A 513 17.79 9.83 11.70
N LYS A 514 18.33 9.34 10.57
CA LYS A 514 17.67 9.46 9.25
C LYS A 514 16.29 8.79 9.22
N VAL A 515 16.14 7.61 9.84
CA VAL A 515 14.82 6.93 9.94
C VAL A 515 13.83 7.78 10.73
N LYS A 516 14.25 8.32 11.89
CA LYS A 516 13.40 9.16 12.72
C LYS A 516 12.93 10.40 11.95
N ASN A 517 13.82 11.06 11.21
CA ASN A 517 13.47 12.20 10.37
C ASN A 517 12.51 11.82 9.23
N LYS A 518 12.74 10.68 8.56
CA LYS A 518 11.85 10.20 7.49
C LYS A 518 10.46 9.86 8.00
N ILE A 519 10.38 9.21 9.17
CA ILE A 519 9.12 8.95 9.87
C ILE A 519 8.40 10.27 10.17
N PHE A 520 9.11 11.24 10.75
CA PHE A 520 8.55 12.55 11.07
C PHE A 520 8.00 13.25 9.82
N LEU A 521 8.76 13.30 8.71
CA LEU A 521 8.30 13.91 7.46
C LEU A 521 7.06 13.22 6.89
N VAL A 522 6.97 11.89 6.98
CA VAL A 522 5.78 11.14 6.54
C VAL A 522 4.59 11.40 7.46
N GLU A 523 4.79 11.40 8.78
CA GLU A 523 3.74 11.74 9.75
C GLU A 523 3.25 13.18 9.54
N GLU A 524 4.12 14.14 9.25
CA GLU A 524 3.74 15.52 8.93
C GLU A 524 2.93 15.61 7.63
N LYS A 525 3.32 14.88 6.57
CA LYS A 525 2.51 14.77 5.35
C LYS A 525 1.13 14.14 5.62
N ILE A 526 1.05 13.19 6.56
CA ILE A 526 -0.21 12.58 7.00
C ILE A 526 -1.04 13.56 7.82
N LYS A 527 -0.44 14.37 8.69
CA LYS A 527 -1.17 15.39 9.46
C LYS A 527 -1.76 16.46 8.56
N LYS A 528 -1.00 16.88 7.53
CA LYS A 528 -1.45 17.79 6.46
C LYS A 528 -2.46 17.15 5.49
N ILE A 529 -3.14 16.07 5.88
CA ILE A 529 -4.35 15.59 5.22
C ILE A 529 -5.48 16.60 5.51
N GLU A 530 -5.32 17.82 4.99
CA GLU A 530 -6.39 18.77 4.85
C GLU A 530 -7.14 18.50 3.53
N THR A 531 -8.33 19.08 3.42
CA THR A 531 -9.23 18.98 2.28
C THR A 531 -8.63 19.73 1.08
N GLY A 532 -7.74 19.04 0.37
CA GLY A 532 -7.16 19.47 -0.89
C GLY A 532 -6.82 18.24 -1.72
N PHE A 533 -7.50 18.12 -2.86
CA PHE A 533 -7.25 17.21 -3.97
C PHE A 533 -7.58 17.95 -5.26
#